data_AF-A0A1Y3AYX8-F1
#
_entry.id   AF-A0A1Y3AYX8-F1
#
_cell.length_a   1.000
_cell.length_b   1.000
_cell.length_c   1.000
_cell.angle_alpha   90.00
_cell.angle_beta   90.00
_cell.angle_gamma   90.00
#
_symmetry.space_group_name_H-M   'P 1'
#
loop_
_entity.id
_entity.type
_entity.pdbx_description
1 polymer ?
#
loop_
_entity_poly.entity_id
_entity_poly.type
_entity_poly.pdbx_seq_one_letter_code
_entity_poly.pdbx_strand_id
1 'polypeptide(L)'
;MEQRFKKFHDNDADIIFDDIDVLFNQKQKEQRKLHMKREHLKNLTRGRTGVFDLNEMIDLLREENLQDIVVIKVPKSLKYCDYMIICTAMSKRHLKKY
;
A
#
# COMPACT_ATOMS: atom_id res chain seq x y z
N MET A 1 56.24 25.02 -22.92
CA MET A 1 54.83 25.33 -22.64
C MET A 1 54.02 24.08 -22.90
N GLU A 2 53.73 23.28 -21.89
CA GLU A 2 52.85 22.11 -22.04
C GLU A 2 51.42 22.52 -21.67
N GLN A 3 50.55 22.59 -22.66
CA GLN A 3 49.13 22.87 -22.44
C GLN A 3 48.44 21.62 -21.90
N ARG A 4 47.94 21.73 -20.67
CA ARG A 4 47.31 20.66 -19.89
C ARG A 4 45.86 20.50 -20.34
N PHE A 5 45.60 19.73 -21.39
CA PHE A 5 44.24 19.47 -21.86
C PHE A 5 43.59 18.31 -21.10
N LYS A 6 42.35 18.51 -20.66
CA LYS A 6 41.52 17.48 -20.01
C LYS A 6 41.00 16.53 -21.08
N LYS A 7 41.42 15.26 -21.04
CA LYS A 7 40.88 14.21 -21.92
C LYS A 7 39.51 13.79 -21.40
N PHE A 8 38.47 13.98 -22.19
CA PHE A 8 37.11 13.52 -21.89
C PHE A 8 36.90 12.12 -22.47
N HIS A 9 36.30 11.22 -21.70
CA HIS A 9 35.91 9.89 -22.17
C HIS A 9 34.41 9.89 -22.50
N ASP A 10 33.97 9.00 -23.38
CA ASP A 10 32.54 8.91 -23.78
C ASP A 10 31.59 8.66 -22.60
N ASN A 11 32.08 8.05 -21.52
CA ASN A 11 31.31 7.85 -20.27
C ASN A 11 31.08 9.14 -19.48
N ASP A 12 31.81 10.22 -19.78
CA ASP A 12 31.69 11.54 -19.14
C ASP A 12 30.70 12.46 -19.88
N ALA A 13 30.03 11.96 -20.93
CA ALA A 13 29.12 12.76 -21.74
C ALA A 13 27.76 12.94 -21.05
N ASP A 14 27.30 14.18 -20.96
CA ASP A 14 25.94 14.50 -20.51
C ASP A 14 24.94 14.04 -21.57
N ILE A 15 24.07 13.09 -21.19
CA ILE A 15 22.99 12.63 -22.06
C ILE A 15 21.90 13.69 -22.08
N ILE A 16 21.71 14.34 -23.23
CA ILE A 16 20.65 15.32 -23.45
C ILE A 16 19.41 14.57 -23.91
N PHE A 17 18.41 14.47 -23.04
CA PHE A 17 17.09 13.94 -23.39
C PHE A 17 16.28 15.03 -24.08
N ASP A 18 15.67 14.69 -25.22
CA ASP A 18 14.71 15.59 -25.87
C ASP A 18 13.31 15.47 -25.21
N ASP A 19 12.38 16.33 -25.63
CA ASP A 19 11.03 16.35 -25.07
C ASP A 19 10.28 15.01 -25.28
N ILE A 20 10.59 14.28 -26.35
CA ILE A 20 9.97 12.99 -26.69
C ILE A 20 10.48 11.89 -25.74
N ASP A 21 11.79 11.85 -25.49
CA ASP A 21 12.44 10.92 -24.57
C ASP A 21 11.94 11.10 -23.14
N VAL A 22 11.76 12.36 -22.70
CA VAL A 22 11.20 12.67 -21.39
C VAL A 22 9.77 12.14 -21.26
N LEU A 23 8.91 12.39 -22.25
CA LEU A 23 7.53 11.89 -22.26
C LEU A 23 7.47 10.36 -22.28
N PHE A 24 8.31 9.71 -23.07
CA PHE A 24 8.37 8.25 -23.14
C PHE A 24 8.78 7.65 -21.78
N ASN A 25 9.81 8.22 -21.14
CA ASN A 25 10.26 7.81 -19.81
C ASN A 25 9.20 8.06 -18.72
N GLN A 26 8.48 9.17 -18.76
CA GLN A 26 7.38 9.46 -17.85
C GLN A 26 6.25 8.43 -18.01
N LYS A 27 5.83 8.17 -19.25
CA LYS A 27 4.78 7.19 -19.57
C LYS A 27 5.17 5.77 -19.16
N GLN A 28 6.44 5.38 -19.33
CA GLN A 28 6.99 4.12 -18.85
C GLN A 28 6.94 4.02 -17.32
N LYS A 29 7.36 5.08 -16.59
CA LYS A 29 7.28 5.13 -15.12
C LYS A 29 5.85 5.01 -14.62
N GLU A 30 4.90 5.71 -15.25
CA GLU A 30 3.47 5.63 -14.92
C GLU A 30 2.91 4.23 -15.14
N GLN A 31 3.21 3.60 -16.27
CA GLN A 31 2.80 2.23 -16.57
C GLN A 31 3.37 1.23 -15.55
N ARG A 32 4.65 1.39 -15.15
CA ARG A 32 5.27 0.56 -14.10
C ARG A 32 4.61 0.76 -12.75
N LYS A 33 4.29 2.00 -12.35
CA LYS A 33 3.54 2.30 -11.11
C LYS A 33 2.15 1.67 -11.13
N LEU A 34 1.43 1.78 -12.26
CA LEU A 34 0.11 1.20 -12.43
C LEU A 34 0.16 -0.33 -12.38
N HIS A 35 1.13 -0.94 -13.05
CA HIS A 35 1.35 -2.40 -13.03
C HIS A 35 1.63 -2.86 -11.60
N MET A 36 2.56 -2.21 -10.88
CA MET A 36 2.89 -2.53 -9.49
C MET A 36 1.65 -2.43 -8.58
N LYS A 37 0.84 -1.37 -8.73
CA LYS A 37 -0.42 -1.21 -8.00
C LYS A 37 -1.40 -2.35 -8.31
N ARG A 38 -1.58 -2.72 -9.58
CA ARG A 38 -2.46 -3.82 -10.00
C ARG A 38 -2.00 -5.17 -9.47
N GLU A 39 -0.70 -5.46 -9.50
CA GLU A 39 -0.13 -6.69 -8.92
C GLU A 39 -0.30 -6.72 -7.40
N HIS A 40 -0.13 -5.59 -6.71
CA HIS A 40 -0.42 -5.48 -5.28
C HIS A 40 -1.90 -5.78 -4.97
N LEU A 41 -2.83 -5.34 -5.82
CA LEU A 41 -4.25 -5.65 -5.69
C LEU A 41 -4.59 -7.12 -6.00
N LYS A 42 -3.84 -7.79 -6.89
CA LYS A 42 -4.06 -9.19 -7.25
C LYS A 42 -3.67 -10.18 -6.14
N ASN A 43 -2.71 -9.80 -5.28
CA ASN A 43 -2.27 -10.64 -4.16
C ASN A 43 -3.18 -10.58 -2.93
N LEU A 44 -4.22 -9.76 -2.96
CA LEU A 44 -5.28 -9.85 -1.97
C LEU A 44 -6.24 -10.95 -2.42
N THR A 45 -6.03 -12.17 -1.90
CA THR A 45 -6.99 -13.28 -1.99
C THR A 45 -8.27 -12.95 -1.21
N ARG A 46 -8.93 -11.84 -1.56
CA ARG A 46 -10.26 -11.47 -1.07
C ARG A 46 -11.24 -12.55 -1.53
N GLY A 47 -12.18 -12.93 -0.68
CA GLY A 47 -13.36 -13.71 -1.11
C GLY A 47 -13.46 -15.17 -0.65
N ARG A 48 -12.60 -15.69 0.23
CA ARG A 48 -12.91 -16.98 0.93
C ARG A 48 -13.79 -16.78 2.17
N THR A 49 -13.63 -15.66 2.86
CA THR A 49 -14.36 -15.32 4.11
C THR A 49 -15.05 -13.95 4.05
N GLY A 50 -14.86 -13.17 2.98
CA GLY A 50 -15.48 -11.85 2.82
C GLY A 50 -14.65 -10.87 1.99
N VAL A 51 -15.11 -9.61 1.96
CA VAL A 51 -14.45 -8.47 1.29
C VAL A 51 -13.22 -7.96 2.07
N PHE A 52 -13.22 -8.19 3.39
CA PHE A 52 -12.16 -7.81 4.33
C PHE A 52 -11.65 -9.05 5.07
N ASP A 53 -10.35 -9.11 5.29
CA ASP A 53 -9.73 -10.13 6.13
C ASP A 53 -9.74 -9.72 7.60
N LEU A 54 -9.79 -10.70 8.50
CA LEU A 54 -9.77 -10.47 9.94
C LEU A 54 -8.56 -9.63 10.38
N ASN A 55 -7.38 -9.91 9.81
CA ASN A 55 -6.15 -9.19 10.14
C ASN A 55 -6.22 -7.71 9.74
N GLU A 56 -6.73 -7.42 8.54
CA GLU A 56 -6.93 -6.04 8.06
C GLU A 56 -7.86 -5.27 8.99
N MET A 57 -8.93 -5.93 9.48
CA MET A 57 -9.84 -5.32 10.44
C MET A 57 -9.17 -5.03 11.80
N ILE A 58 -8.33 -5.93 12.29
CA ILE A 58 -7.57 -5.71 13.55
C ILE A 58 -6.58 -4.57 13.39
N ASP A 59 -5.87 -4.50 12.26
CA ASP A 59 -4.88 -3.46 12.00
C ASP A 59 -5.55 -2.07 11.92
N LEU A 60 -6.70 -1.96 11.24
CA LEU A 60 -7.49 -0.73 11.22
C LEU A 60 -7.94 -0.28 12.63
N LEU A 61 -8.39 -1.21 13.47
CA LEU A 61 -8.81 -0.88 14.85
C LEU A 61 -7.62 -0.41 15.72
N ARG A 62 -6.41 -0.93 15.45
CA ARG A 62 -5.18 -0.48 16.10
C ARG A 62 -4.75 0.91 15.63
N GLU A 63 -4.84 1.18 14.33
CA GLU A 63 -4.57 2.51 13.75
C GLU A 63 -5.50 3.58 14.33
N GLU A 64 -6.77 3.24 14.55
CA GLU A 64 -7.75 4.12 15.20
C GLU A 64 -7.59 4.20 16.74
N ASN A 65 -6.54 3.60 17.31
CA ASN A 65 -6.22 3.60 18.75
C ASN A 65 -7.36 3.09 19.65
N LEU A 66 -8.09 2.05 19.22
CA LEU A 66 -8.99 1.33 20.12
C LEU A 66 -8.20 0.43 21.08
N GLN A 67 -8.68 0.31 22.30
CA GLN A 67 -8.06 -0.46 23.37
C GLN A 67 -8.77 -1.82 23.53
N ASP A 68 -8.14 -2.75 24.25
CA ASP A 68 -8.71 -4.06 24.63
C ASP A 68 -9.36 -4.84 23.48
N ILE A 69 -8.65 -4.96 22.35
CA ILE A 69 -9.16 -5.70 21.18
C ILE A 69 -9.13 -7.20 21.45
N VAL A 70 -10.31 -7.83 21.44
CA VAL A 70 -10.51 -9.28 21.60
C VAL A 70 -11.28 -9.82 20.40
N VAL A 71 -10.83 -10.97 19.88
CA VAL A 71 -11.51 -11.69 18.80
C VAL A 71 -12.01 -13.03 19.32
N ILE A 72 -13.31 -13.27 19.15
CA ILE A 72 -13.98 -14.51 19.53
C ILE A 72 -14.40 -15.24 18.26
N LYS A 73 -13.95 -16.49 18.11
CA LYS A 73 -14.44 -17.37 17.04
C LYS A 73 -15.77 -17.97 17.47
N VAL A 74 -16.83 -17.67 16.71
CA VAL A 74 -18.19 -18.09 17.07
C VAL A 74 -18.50 -19.42 16.36
N PRO A 75 -19.11 -20.39 17.06
CA PRO A 75 -19.48 -21.67 16.45
C PRO A 75 -20.60 -21.48 15.41
N LYS A 76 -20.44 -22.14 14.26
CA LYS A 76 -21.38 -22.06 13.12
C LYS A 76 -22.81 -22.49 13.44
N SER A 77 -23.01 -23.24 14.52
CA SER A 77 -24.33 -23.67 15.01
C SER A 77 -25.24 -22.49 15.36
N LEU A 78 -24.66 -21.37 15.82
CA LEU A 78 -25.40 -20.17 16.20
C LEU A 78 -25.82 -19.32 14.99
N LYS A 79 -25.27 -19.57 13.79
CA LYS A 79 -25.54 -18.84 12.53
C LYS A 79 -25.53 -17.31 12.68
N TYR A 80 -24.70 -16.77 13.58
CA TYR A 80 -24.63 -15.34 13.87
C TYR A 80 -23.50 -14.65 13.09
N CYS A 81 -22.26 -15.04 13.36
CA CYS A 81 -21.06 -14.62 12.64
C CYS A 81 -19.98 -15.71 12.75
N ASP A 82 -18.92 -15.63 11.95
CA ASP A 82 -17.74 -16.51 12.09
C ASP A 82 -16.76 -15.99 13.17
N TYR A 83 -16.60 -14.67 13.24
CA TYR A 83 -15.77 -13.97 14.21
C TYR A 83 -16.51 -12.76 14.79
N MET A 84 -16.38 -12.56 16.09
CA MET A 84 -16.89 -11.39 16.81
C MET A 84 -15.71 -10.63 17.40
N ILE A 85 -15.61 -9.34 17.09
CA ILE A 85 -14.54 -8.47 17.60
C ILE A 85 -15.16 -7.54 18.65
N ILE A 86 -14.53 -7.48 19.82
CA ILE A 86 -14.91 -6.59 20.91
C ILE A 86 -13.72 -5.68 21.17
N CYS A 87 -13.96 -4.38 21.35
CA CYS A 87 -12.93 -3.40 21.65
C CYS A 87 -13.51 -2.25 22.48
N THR A 88 -12.62 -1.55 23.18
CA THR A 88 -12.93 -0.39 24.02
C THR A 88 -12.57 0.88 23.25
N ALA A 89 -13.55 1.77 23.07
CA ALA A 89 -13.33 3.12 22.55
C ALA A 89 -13.18 4.12 23.71
N MET A 90 -12.35 5.14 23.54
CA MET A 90 -12.09 6.14 24.59
C MET A 90 -13.32 7.00 24.91
N SER A 91 -14.20 7.23 23.94
CA SER A 91 -15.42 7.99 24.14
C SER A 91 -16.48 7.70 23.07
N LYS A 92 -17.73 8.09 23.35
CA LYS A 92 -18.82 8.03 22.35
C LYS A 92 -18.51 8.84 21.10
N ARG A 93 -17.73 9.93 21.22
CA ARG A 93 -17.32 10.77 20.09
C ARG A 93 -16.28 10.05 19.22
N HIS A 94 -15.37 9.29 19.82
CA HIS A 94 -14.39 8.46 19.12
C HIS A 94 -15.08 7.37 18.31
N LEU A 95 -16.11 6.73 18.88
CA LEU A 95 -16.90 5.72 18.16
C LEU A 95 -17.71 6.30 16.99
N LYS A 96 -18.26 7.51 17.16
CA LYS A 96 -19.11 8.18 16.16
C LYS A 96 -18.32 9.09 15.21
N LYS A 97 -17.00 8.92 15.10
CA LYS A 97 -16.14 9.86 14.37
C LYS A 97 -16.26 9.67 12.84
N TYR A 98 -17.46 9.73 12.27
CA TYR A 98 -17.76 9.91 10.84
C TYR A 98 -19.17 10.50 10.69
#